data_AF-A0A2V5ULX6-F1
#
_entry.id   AF-A0A2V5ULX6-F1
#
_cell.length_a   1.000
_cell.length_b   1.000
_cell.length_c   1.000
_cell.angle_alpha   90.00
_cell.angle_beta   90.00
_cell.angle_gamma   90.00
#
_symmetry.space_group_name_H-M   'P 1'
#
loop_
_entity.id
_entity.type
_entity.pdbx_description
1 polymer ?
#
loop_
_entity_poly.entity_id
_entity_poly.type
_entity_poly.pdbx_seq_one_letter_code
_entity_poly.pdbx_strand_id
1 'polypeptide(L)'
;GFFDDWRTPQEAITHFSAYSEKSVLFAISQLVKEGLLLEKDSPDAAQDSLIAREWSNWLPGGSFHFSTKDAPYASDNRSLNRLKAALLKTSPPKIFKNVKSVKKLLPARTFPNSEFVRVLMARRTHRQFSKQKLTLEAVS
;
A
#
# COMPACT_ATOMS: atom_id res chain seq x y z
N GLY A 1 8.87 -21.75 -2.11
CA GLY A 1 8.97 -22.21 -0.72
C GLY A 1 8.36 -23.59 -0.56
N PHE A 2 8.51 -24.21 0.61
CA PHE A 2 8.01 -25.57 0.87
C PHE A 2 6.48 -25.68 0.74
N PHE A 3 5.75 -24.63 1.15
CA PHE A 3 4.29 -24.54 1.14
C PHE A 3 3.72 -23.81 -0.10
N ASP A 4 4.47 -23.72 -1.20
CA ASP A 4 3.95 -23.13 -2.44
C ASP A 4 2.94 -24.06 -3.16
N ASP A 5 2.93 -25.34 -2.79
CA ASP A 5 1.91 -26.32 -3.20
C ASP A 5 1.28 -26.96 -1.97
N TRP A 6 0.21 -27.73 -2.20
CA TRP A 6 -0.40 -28.57 -1.18
C TRP A 6 0.62 -29.57 -0.58
N ARG A 7 0.69 -29.59 0.75
CA ARG A 7 1.53 -30.49 1.53
C ARG A 7 0.71 -31.17 2.61
N THR A 8 1.17 -32.34 3.01
CA THR A 8 0.69 -33.08 4.17
C THR A 8 1.54 -32.74 5.40
N PRO A 9 0.98 -32.91 6.62
CA PRO A 9 1.78 -32.77 7.85
C PRO A 9 3.00 -33.69 7.88
N GLN A 10 2.90 -34.89 7.32
CA GLN A 10 4.01 -35.85 7.28
C GLN A 10 5.17 -35.36 6.42
N GLU A 11 4.89 -34.80 5.24
CA GLU A 11 5.91 -34.20 4.39
C GLU A 11 6.62 -33.05 5.09
N ALA A 12 5.88 -32.23 5.85
CA ALA A 12 6.47 -31.15 6.64
C ALA A 12 7.37 -31.69 7.75
N ILE A 13 6.96 -32.74 8.48
CA ILE A 13 7.79 -33.40 9.51
C ILE A 13 9.10 -33.92 8.89
N THR A 14 9.02 -34.57 7.73
CA THR A 14 10.20 -35.07 7.02
C THR A 14 11.10 -33.95 6.52
N HIS A 15 10.53 -32.87 5.98
CA HIS A 15 11.31 -31.73 5.46
C HIS A 15 11.99 -30.94 6.58
N PHE A 16 11.30 -30.77 7.72
CA PHE A 16 11.79 -30.06 8.90
C PHE A 16 12.35 -31.03 9.96
N SER A 17 13.14 -32.03 9.52
CA SER A 17 13.65 -33.12 10.37
C SER A 17 14.57 -32.67 11.51
N ALA A 18 15.05 -31.43 11.48
CA ALA A 18 15.82 -30.82 12.57
C ALA A 18 14.96 -30.46 13.80
N TYR A 19 13.63 -30.46 13.64
CA TYR A 19 12.67 -30.14 14.71
C TYR A 19 11.93 -31.41 15.15
N SER A 20 11.40 -31.38 16.37
CA SER A 20 10.53 -32.46 16.83
C SER A 20 9.20 -32.43 16.07
N GLU A 21 8.64 -33.60 15.81
CA GLU A 21 7.32 -33.78 15.19
C GLU A 21 6.25 -32.91 15.88
N LYS A 22 6.20 -32.96 17.22
CA LYS A 22 5.27 -32.16 18.01
C LYS A 22 5.40 -30.66 17.75
N SER A 23 6.64 -30.16 17.59
CA SER A 23 6.89 -28.75 17.31
C SER A 23 6.43 -28.36 15.90
N VAL A 24 6.67 -29.22 14.90
CA VAL A 24 6.24 -28.98 13.51
C VAL A 24 4.72 -28.95 13.42
N LEU A 25 4.05 -29.95 14.00
CA LEU A 25 2.58 -30.02 14.01
C LEU A 25 1.95 -28.83 14.75
N PHE A 26 2.54 -28.41 15.86
CA PHE A 26 2.09 -27.21 16.58
C PHE A 26 2.24 -25.95 15.71
N ALA A 27 3.37 -25.78 15.03
CA ALA A 27 3.60 -24.64 14.14
C ALA A 27 2.61 -24.62 12.97
N ILE A 28 2.35 -25.77 12.33
CA ILE A 28 1.34 -25.90 11.27
C ILE A 28 -0.04 -25.47 11.80
N SER A 29 -0.43 -25.97 12.98
CA SER A 29 -1.69 -25.58 13.62
C SER A 29 -1.79 -24.07 13.84
N GLN A 30 -0.72 -23.41 14.30
CA GLN A 30 -0.71 -21.97 14.46
C GLN A 30 -0.82 -21.25 13.11
N LEU A 31 -0.09 -21.69 12.09
CA LEU A 31 -0.13 -21.05 10.77
C LEU A 31 -1.50 -21.18 10.11
N VAL A 32 -2.18 -22.33 10.26
CA VAL A 32 -3.57 -22.50 9.81
C VAL A 32 -4.51 -21.59 10.58
N LYS A 33 -4.40 -21.56 11.91
CA LYS A 33 -5.23 -20.71 12.78
C LYS A 33 -5.10 -19.22 12.45
N GLU A 34 -3.90 -18.76 12.13
CA GLU A 34 -3.64 -17.36 11.76
C GLU A 34 -3.88 -17.06 10.27
N GLY A 35 -4.39 -18.04 9.48
CA GLY A 35 -4.73 -17.87 8.06
C GLY A 35 -3.52 -17.75 7.12
N LEU A 36 -2.33 -18.14 7.58
CA LEU A 36 -1.08 -18.13 6.79
C LEU A 36 -0.88 -19.43 5.99
N LEU A 37 -1.51 -20.52 6.44
CA LEU A 37 -1.70 -21.74 5.68
C LEU A 37 -3.18 -22.04 5.60
N LEU A 38 -3.61 -22.69 4.52
CA LEU A 38 -5.00 -23.08 4.32
C LEU A 38 -5.09 -24.59 4.25
N GLU A 39 -6.17 -25.15 4.79
CA GLU A 39 -6.47 -26.56 4.60
C GLU A 39 -7.01 -26.78 3.19
N LYS A 40 -6.54 -27.85 2.53
CA LYS A 40 -7.00 -28.19 1.18
C LYS A 40 -8.51 -28.46 1.20
N ASP A 41 -9.21 -27.99 0.17
CA ASP A 41 -10.65 -28.15 -0.01
C ASP A 41 -11.52 -27.48 1.08
N SER A 42 -10.92 -26.60 1.90
CA SER A 42 -11.63 -25.77 2.86
C SER A 42 -12.37 -24.60 2.19
N PRO A 43 -13.40 -24.03 2.84
CA PRO A 43 -14.03 -22.80 2.37
C PRO A 43 -13.04 -21.64 2.19
N ASP A 44 -12.04 -21.53 3.09
CA ASP A 44 -11.02 -20.48 3.02
C ASP A 44 -10.10 -20.65 1.82
N ALA A 45 -9.72 -21.90 1.46
CA ALA A 45 -8.96 -22.18 0.25
C ALA A 45 -9.74 -21.84 -1.04
N ALA A 46 -11.06 -22.09 -1.04
CA ALA A 46 -11.91 -21.70 -2.17
C ALA A 46 -12.02 -20.17 -2.29
N GLN A 47 -12.14 -19.47 -1.17
CA GLN A 47 -12.16 -18.00 -1.13
C GLN A 47 -10.83 -17.39 -1.57
N ASP A 48 -9.70 -17.93 -1.11
CA ASP A 48 -8.37 -17.49 -1.53
C ASP A 48 -8.16 -17.67 -3.04
N SER A 49 -8.56 -18.83 -3.57
CA SER A 49 -8.52 -19.11 -5.01
C SER A 49 -9.39 -18.16 -5.83
N LEU A 50 -10.55 -17.76 -5.30
CA LEU A 50 -11.43 -16.78 -5.92
C LEU A 50 -10.75 -15.41 -6.00
N ILE A 51 -10.16 -14.95 -4.89
CA ILE A 51 -9.42 -13.69 -4.83
C ILE A 51 -8.23 -13.72 -5.80
N ALA A 52 -7.43 -14.79 -5.77
CA ALA A 52 -6.28 -14.95 -6.65
C ALA A 52 -6.68 -14.87 -8.14
N ARG A 53 -7.83 -15.43 -8.51
CA ARG A 53 -8.36 -15.36 -9.87
C ARG A 53 -8.85 -13.96 -10.23
N GLU A 54 -9.76 -13.40 -9.43
CA GLU A 54 -10.40 -12.11 -9.72
C GLU A 54 -9.44 -10.93 -9.66
N TRP A 55 -8.43 -11.01 -8.79
CA TRP A 55 -7.42 -9.97 -8.58
C TRP A 55 -6.08 -10.29 -9.25
N SER A 56 -5.99 -11.34 -10.06
CA SER A 56 -4.75 -11.78 -10.73
C SER A 56 -3.96 -10.64 -11.38
N ASN A 57 -4.64 -9.75 -12.12
CA ASN A 57 -4.02 -8.60 -12.80
C ASN A 57 -3.50 -7.49 -11.86
N TRP A 58 -3.89 -7.53 -10.58
CA TRP A 58 -3.57 -6.53 -9.57
C TRP A 58 -2.64 -7.07 -8.49
N LEU A 59 -2.47 -8.39 -8.37
CA LEU A 59 -1.59 -8.99 -7.36
C LEU A 59 -0.12 -8.85 -7.78
N PRO A 60 0.79 -8.59 -6.81
CA PRO A 60 0.54 -8.45 -5.36
C PRO A 60 0.07 -7.05 -4.92
N GLY A 61 0.00 -6.06 -5.83
CA GLY A 61 -0.39 -4.67 -5.52
C GLY A 61 -1.79 -4.51 -4.89
N GLY A 62 -2.70 -5.45 -5.15
CA GLY A 62 -4.03 -5.52 -4.52
C GLY A 62 -3.99 -5.62 -2.99
N SER A 63 -2.89 -6.12 -2.40
CA SER A 63 -2.69 -6.15 -0.95
C SER A 63 -2.85 -4.77 -0.29
N PHE A 64 -2.42 -3.70 -0.96
CA PHE A 64 -2.59 -2.33 -0.46
C PHE A 64 -4.08 -1.96 -0.34
N HIS A 65 -4.89 -2.34 -1.32
CA HIS A 65 -6.34 -2.10 -1.29
C HIS A 65 -7.00 -2.75 -0.08
N PHE A 66 -6.74 -4.04 0.16
CA PHE A 66 -7.27 -4.76 1.33
C PHE A 66 -6.76 -4.20 2.66
N SER A 67 -5.55 -3.65 2.67
CA SER A 67 -4.96 -3.05 3.87
C SER A 67 -5.52 -1.67 4.21
N THR A 68 -6.11 -0.95 3.25
CA THR A 68 -6.53 0.47 3.46
C THR A 68 -8.01 0.74 3.28
N LYS A 69 -8.77 -0.10 2.55
CA LYS A 69 -10.18 0.19 2.23
C LYS A 69 -11.05 0.24 3.49
N ASP A 70 -10.87 -0.72 4.39
CA ASP A 70 -11.75 -0.92 5.54
C ASP A 70 -11.14 -0.38 6.84
N ALA A 71 -10.43 0.74 6.77
CA ALA A 71 -9.90 1.40 7.95
C ALA A 71 -11.06 1.81 8.88
N PRO A 72 -11.18 1.22 10.09
CA PRO A 72 -12.28 1.52 10.99
C PRO A 72 -12.20 2.98 11.43
N TYR A 73 -13.34 3.67 11.43
CA TYR A 73 -13.41 5.03 11.96
C TYR A 73 -13.17 5.01 13.47
N ALA A 74 -12.04 5.58 13.91
CA ALA A 74 -11.73 5.70 15.34
C ALA A 74 -12.43 6.95 15.89
N SER A 75 -13.53 6.77 16.63
CA SER A 75 -14.30 7.85 17.24
C SER A 75 -13.81 8.27 18.64
N ASP A 76 -12.82 7.56 19.22
CA ASP A 76 -12.38 7.81 20.59
C ASP A 76 -11.04 8.57 20.68
N ASN A 77 -10.90 9.43 21.70
CA ASN A 77 -9.66 10.17 21.97
C ASN A 77 -8.47 9.27 22.38
N ARG A 78 -8.72 7.99 22.73
CA ARG A 78 -7.66 7.03 23.09
C ARG A 78 -6.86 6.62 21.85
N SER A 79 -7.49 6.59 20.68
CA SER A 79 -6.82 6.37 19.39
C SER A 79 -5.74 7.43 19.10
N LEU A 80 -6.00 8.70 19.42
CA LEU A 80 -5.07 9.82 19.20
C LEU A 80 -3.85 9.73 20.13
N ASN A 81 -4.05 9.35 21.39
CA ASN A 81 -2.95 9.15 22.34
C ASN A 81 -2.09 7.94 21.96
N ARG A 82 -2.71 6.85 21.48
CA ARG A 82 -1.98 5.69 20.96
C ARG A 82 -1.19 6.03 19.70
N LEU A 83 -1.76 6.83 18.80
CA LEU A 83 -1.08 7.33 17.60
C LEU A 83 0.12 8.20 17.98
N LYS A 84 -0.03 9.10 18.96
CA LYS A 84 1.07 9.91 19.51
C LYS A 84 2.17 9.05 20.14
N ALA A 85 1.82 7.99 20.84
CA ALA A 85 2.78 7.06 21.43
C ALA A 85 3.51 6.22 20.36
N ALA A 86 2.87 5.98 19.22
CA ALA A 86 3.44 5.30 18.06
C ALA A 86 4.23 6.24 17.13
N LEU A 87 4.21 7.56 17.38
CA LEU A 87 5.06 8.48 16.64
C LEU A 87 6.52 8.09 16.83
N LEU A 88 7.25 8.08 15.72
CA LEU A 88 8.67 7.78 15.73
C LEU A 88 9.38 8.68 16.76
N LYS A 89 10.29 8.10 17.55
CA LYS A 89 11.16 8.86 18.46
C LYS A 89 12.06 9.85 17.71
N THR A 90 12.20 9.69 16.41
CA THR A 90 12.94 10.59 15.53
C THR A 90 12.08 11.79 15.14
N SER A 91 12.67 12.98 15.18
CA SER A 91 11.97 14.20 14.74
C SER A 91 11.40 14.05 13.33
N PRO A 92 10.17 14.54 13.08
CA PRO A 92 9.57 14.47 11.75
C PRO A 92 10.44 15.24 10.75
N PRO A 93 10.44 14.84 9.46
CA PRO A 93 11.11 15.60 8.42
C PRO A 93 10.57 17.03 8.38
N LYS A 94 11.42 17.99 8.02
CA LYS A 94 11.01 19.39 7.85
C LYS A 94 9.90 19.48 6.80
N ILE A 95 8.92 20.36 7.05
CA ILE A 95 7.79 20.63 6.12
C ILE A 95 8.31 20.97 4.72
N PHE A 96 9.39 21.74 4.65
CA PHE A 96 10.05 22.09 3.41
C PHE A 96 11.41 21.42 3.30
N LYS A 97 11.68 20.86 2.10
CA LYS A 97 13.01 20.39 1.73
C LYS A 97 13.96 21.58 1.62
N ASN A 98 15.13 21.48 2.23
CA ASN A 98 16.22 22.43 1.97
C ASN A 98 17.00 21.97 0.75
N VAL A 99 17.09 22.84 -0.27
CA VAL A 99 17.87 22.60 -1.49
C VAL A 99 19.13 23.46 -1.46
N LYS A 100 20.28 22.87 -1.80
CA LYS A 100 21.58 23.58 -1.83
C LYS A 100 21.76 24.47 -3.06
N SER A 101 20.79 24.51 -3.96
CA SER A 101 20.85 25.23 -5.24
C SER A 101 20.51 26.71 -5.09
N VAL A 102 20.82 27.49 -6.14
CA VAL A 102 20.45 28.91 -6.23
C VAL A 102 18.94 29.06 -6.15
N LYS A 103 18.48 29.95 -5.27
CA LYS A 103 17.07 30.30 -5.11
C LYS A 103 16.67 31.31 -6.19
N LYS A 104 15.50 31.12 -6.80
CA LYS A 104 14.94 32.05 -7.78
C LYS A 104 13.61 32.59 -7.28
N LEU A 105 13.45 33.92 -7.32
CA LEU A 105 12.17 34.55 -7.04
C LEU A 105 11.22 34.31 -8.21
N LEU A 106 9.99 33.93 -7.90
CA LEU A 106 8.93 33.72 -8.87
C LEU A 106 8.01 34.96 -8.92
N PRO A 107 7.46 35.33 -10.08
CA PRO A 107 6.47 36.40 -10.18
C PRO A 107 5.23 36.10 -9.33
N ALA A 108 4.60 37.16 -8.80
CA ALA A 108 3.34 37.04 -8.07
C ALA A 108 2.19 36.71 -9.04
N ARG A 109 1.34 35.75 -8.68
CA ARG A 109 0.23 35.30 -9.52
C ARG A 109 -1.11 35.80 -8.97
N THR A 110 -1.95 36.34 -9.86
CA THR A 110 -3.34 36.68 -9.57
C THR A 110 -4.25 35.61 -10.18
N PHE A 111 -5.22 35.13 -9.42
CA PHE A 111 -6.22 34.17 -9.90
C PHE A 111 -7.59 34.85 -9.92
N PRO A 112 -8.23 35.02 -11.09
CA PRO A 112 -9.62 35.46 -11.14
C PRO A 112 -10.53 34.42 -10.47
N ASN A 113 -11.51 34.86 -9.68
CA ASN A 113 -12.39 33.97 -8.93
C ASN A 113 -13.36 33.13 -9.80
N SER A 114 -13.46 33.41 -11.10
CA SER A 114 -14.44 32.80 -12.03
C SER A 114 -13.88 31.68 -12.93
N GLU A 115 -12.65 31.24 -12.68
CA GLU A 115 -11.90 30.37 -13.59
C GLU A 115 -12.28 28.88 -13.52
N PHE A 116 -12.82 28.42 -12.39
CA PHE A 116 -12.91 26.99 -12.09
C PHE A 116 -13.73 26.18 -13.11
N VAL A 117 -14.98 26.61 -13.36
CA VAL A 117 -15.87 25.91 -14.31
C VAL A 117 -15.27 25.93 -15.72
N ARG A 118 -14.74 27.08 -16.14
CA ARG A 118 -14.13 27.22 -17.46
C ARG A 118 -12.94 26.27 -17.63
N VAL A 119 -12.05 26.21 -16.64
CA VAL A 119 -10.86 25.34 -16.67
C VAL A 119 -11.27 23.87 -16.72
N LEU A 120 -12.24 23.43 -15.92
CA LEU A 120 -12.70 22.05 -15.93
C LEU A 120 -13.25 21.64 -17.30
N MET A 121 -14.09 22.48 -17.92
CA MET A 121 -14.69 22.20 -19.23
C MET A 121 -13.65 22.23 -20.37
N ALA A 122 -12.67 23.12 -20.28
CA ALA A 122 -11.62 23.27 -21.29
C ALA A 122 -10.45 22.30 -21.13
N ARG A 123 -10.30 21.62 -19.98
CA ARG A 123 -9.14 20.75 -19.72
C ARG A 123 -9.02 19.65 -20.77
N ARG A 124 -7.84 19.52 -21.37
CA ARG A 124 -7.46 18.46 -22.31
C ARG A 124 -6.06 17.94 -21.99
N THR A 125 -5.78 16.71 -22.42
CA THR A 125 -4.43 16.15 -22.35
C THR A 125 -3.75 16.34 -23.69
N HIS A 126 -2.78 17.25 -23.76
CA HIS A 126 -1.96 17.48 -24.95
C HIS A 126 -0.66 16.69 -24.84
N ARG A 127 -0.29 15.96 -25.90
CA ARG A 127 0.98 15.19 -25.99
C ARG A 127 1.86 15.63 -27.16
N GLN A 128 1.47 16.71 -27.84
CA GLN A 128 2.22 17.34 -28.91
C GLN A 128 2.52 18.77 -28.49
N PHE A 129 3.78 19.19 -28.59
CA PHE A 129 4.27 20.45 -28.03
C PHE A 129 4.98 21.28 -29.09
N SER A 130 4.88 22.60 -28.97
CA SER A 130 5.68 23.51 -29.80
C SER A 130 7.15 23.51 -29.33
N LYS A 131 8.05 23.99 -30.20
CA LYS A 131 9.47 24.21 -29.83
C LYS A 131 9.70 25.52 -29.07
N GLN A 132 8.65 26.28 -28.79
CA GLN A 132 8.77 27.57 -28.11
C GLN A 132 9.13 27.37 -26.64
N LYS A 133 10.10 28.14 -26.15
CA LYS A 133 10.47 28.11 -24.73
C LYS A 133 9.36 28.75 -23.89
N LEU A 134 9.03 28.13 -22.77
CA LEU A 134 8.12 28.71 -21.79
C LEU A 134 8.80 29.87 -21.06
N THR A 135 8.05 30.93 -20.81
CA THR A 135 8.51 32.05 -19.98
C THR A 135 8.53 31.62 -18.51
N LEU A 136 9.31 32.34 -17.68
CA LEU A 136 9.29 32.12 -16.23
C LEU A 136 7.88 32.30 -15.66
N GLU A 137 7.13 33.28 -16.18
CA GLU A 137 5.76 33.58 -15.77
C GLU A 137 4.79 32.43 -16.06
N ALA A 138 4.96 31.70 -17.17
CA ALA A 138 4.07 30.59 -17.52
C ALA A 138 4.21 29.36 -16.61
N VAL A 139 5.36 29.19 -15.95
CA VAL A 139 5.68 28.04 -15.07
C VAL A 139 5.69 28.39 -13.58
N SER A 140 5.36 29.65 -13.25
CA SER A 140 5.26 30.16 -11.88
C SER A 140 3.81 30.24 -11.42
#